data_AF-A0A7W9EQQ2-F1
#
_entry.id   AF-A0A7W9EQQ2-F1
#
_cell.length_a   1.000
_cell.length_b   1.000
_cell.length_c   1.000
_cell.angle_alpha   90.00
_cell.angle_beta   90.00
_cell.angle_gamma   90.00
#
_symmetry.space_group_name_H-M   'P 1'
#
loop_
_entity.id
_entity.type
_entity.pdbx_description
1 polymer ?
#
loop_
_entity_poly.entity_id
_entity_poly.type
_entity_poly.pdbx_seq_one_letter_code
_entity_poly.pdbx_strand_id
1 'polypeptide(L)'
;MALFRTIPWLLAALLVLSAVPARAEWREASSAHFLVYGDISASKLREYSERLERYDSALRLITNHAETGASSRNRVTVYLMPSMSDLRKLYTGGGGSTSVAGFYISSFEGSRAFMPADLSGDGPSAQTIMFHEYAHHMLLSSATEYYPRWLTEGMAEFFMVSRLNRDGSIMIGLPNDDRAYSLTAFRRMRASELLASDTKKLSAFDEAQLYASGWLLTHYLLLGGKRDGQLVKYIALINKGDTWEQAAKAAFGDLGKLDQDLEAYRRTRGMKVFTIPADKLSTGKIEISELTPGAAAIMPYRIRSARGVDKKMAAELVGEARPVAARYAGDAFVQRAMAEIEYDAENDAEAEAAADRALALDPGLVPAMLYKGRVLARRAAKNDRADDWKAARSWFIKANHADPDFALPLVLYYDSYARAGEKPSKGAVTAIMRAIQLVPQSTHVRFNVGRQLVIEKDLTLARKVLAPVLFSPHNAQNESLAKVAGLFDEKASPEAILKAMDEAQWGEAGE
;
A
#
# COMPACT_ATOMS: atom_id res chain seq x y z
N MET A 1 -15.71 -84.80 6.33
CA MET A 1 -16.95 -84.49 7.09
C MET A 1 -16.47 -83.90 8.42
N ALA A 2 -16.91 -82.68 8.80
CA ALA A 2 -16.25 -81.80 9.80
C ALA A 2 -14.82 -81.33 9.38
N LEU A 3 -14.31 -80.10 9.58
CA LEU A 3 -14.26 -79.14 10.72
C LEU A 3 -13.27 -79.59 11.82
N PHE A 4 -12.33 -78.79 12.36
CA PHE A 4 -12.07 -77.32 12.38
C PHE A 4 -10.55 -76.98 12.29
N ARG A 5 -10.02 -75.75 12.52
CA ARG A 5 -10.20 -74.43 11.84
C ARG A 5 -9.39 -73.29 12.55
N THR A 6 -8.07 -73.18 12.35
CA THR A 6 -7.22 -72.05 12.83
C THR A 6 -6.18 -71.66 11.76
N ILE A 7 -6.26 -70.52 11.07
CA ILE A 7 -6.01 -69.11 11.50
C ILE A 7 -4.52 -68.78 11.74
N PRO A 8 -3.91 -68.05 10.79
CA PRO A 8 -2.76 -67.18 11.01
C PRO A 8 -3.15 -65.70 10.79
N TRP A 9 -3.61 -65.01 11.83
CA TRP A 9 -3.88 -63.56 11.81
C TRP A 9 -2.77 -62.81 12.56
N LEU A 10 -1.60 -62.66 11.94
CA LEU A 10 -0.41 -62.12 12.61
C LEU A 10 0.54 -61.31 11.69
N LEU A 11 0.00 -60.52 10.75
CA LEU A 11 0.82 -59.66 9.88
C LEU A 11 0.08 -58.43 9.31
N ALA A 12 -0.85 -57.83 10.08
CA ALA A 12 -1.70 -56.71 9.62
C ALA A 12 -1.96 -55.62 10.69
N ALA A 13 -1.05 -55.44 11.65
CA ALA A 13 -1.28 -54.61 12.85
C ALA A 13 -0.36 -53.39 13.03
N LEU A 14 0.70 -53.22 12.22
CA LEU A 14 1.58 -52.04 12.28
C LEU A 14 1.88 -51.50 10.87
N LEU A 15 0.93 -50.72 10.33
CA LEU A 15 1.24 -49.65 9.37
C LEU A 15 0.13 -48.58 9.26
N VAL A 16 -0.63 -48.37 10.34
CA VAL A 16 -1.38 -47.12 10.51
C VAL A 16 -0.38 -46.05 10.95
N LEU A 17 0.44 -45.60 10.00
CA LEU A 17 0.99 -44.26 10.06
C LEU A 17 -0.21 -43.32 9.97
N SER A 18 -0.66 -42.84 11.12
CA SER A 18 -1.58 -41.72 11.19
C SER A 18 -0.87 -40.52 10.57
N ALA A 19 -1.12 -40.32 9.27
CA ALA A 19 -0.84 -39.07 8.60
C ALA A 19 -1.65 -37.99 9.31
N VAL A 20 -1.06 -37.42 10.36
CA VAL A 20 -1.50 -36.17 10.95
C VAL A 20 -1.63 -35.24 9.74
N PRO A 21 -2.84 -34.73 9.44
CA PRO A 21 -3.00 -33.84 8.30
C PRO A 21 -2.01 -32.71 8.52
N ALA A 22 -1.18 -32.43 7.51
CA ALA A 22 -0.21 -31.35 7.55
C ALA A 22 -0.98 -30.03 7.56
N ARG A 23 -1.54 -29.72 8.72
CA ARG A 23 -2.32 -28.54 9.01
C ARG A 23 -1.37 -27.40 8.74
N ALA A 24 -1.73 -26.55 7.79
CA ALA A 24 -1.08 -25.28 7.73
C ALA A 24 -1.26 -24.59 9.09
N GLU A 25 -0.23 -23.86 9.48
CA GLU A 25 -0.28 -23.02 10.67
C GLU A 25 0.12 -21.65 10.19
N TRP A 26 -0.55 -20.63 10.73
CA TRP A 26 -0.23 -19.25 10.41
C TRP A 26 1.25 -18.99 10.70
N ARG A 27 1.96 -18.58 9.66
CA ARG A 27 3.36 -18.21 9.71
C ARG A 27 3.52 -16.75 9.31
N GLU A 28 4.52 -16.12 9.91
CA GLU A 28 5.00 -14.78 9.56
C GLU A 28 6.33 -14.94 8.82
N ALA A 29 6.53 -14.16 7.75
CA ALA A 29 7.84 -13.90 7.17
C ALA A 29 8.15 -12.41 7.32
N SER A 30 9.30 -12.13 7.93
CA SER A 30 9.75 -10.78 8.29
C SER A 30 11.03 -10.49 7.52
N SER A 31 10.97 -9.48 6.65
CA SER A 31 12.06 -9.09 5.73
C SER A 31 12.30 -7.56 5.74
N ALA A 32 13.13 -7.01 4.86
CA ALA A 32 13.48 -5.59 4.90
C ALA A 32 12.27 -4.67 4.63
N HIS A 33 11.46 -5.01 3.62
CA HIS A 33 10.39 -4.17 3.09
C HIS A 33 8.98 -4.72 3.33
N PHE A 34 8.87 -6.01 3.69
CA PHE A 34 7.60 -6.72 3.82
C PHE A 34 7.43 -7.44 5.15
N LEU A 35 6.16 -7.66 5.49
CA LEU A 35 5.72 -8.51 6.59
C LEU A 35 4.59 -9.41 6.08
N VAL A 36 4.92 -10.66 5.71
CA VAL A 36 3.99 -11.57 5.01
C VAL A 36 3.39 -12.57 6.00
N TYR A 37 2.07 -12.55 6.15
CA TYR A 37 1.31 -13.54 6.91
C TYR A 37 0.62 -14.53 5.98
N GLY A 38 0.69 -15.83 6.29
CA GLY A 38 -0.08 -16.82 5.56
C GLY A 38 -0.23 -18.15 6.29
N ASP A 39 -1.38 -18.80 6.08
CA ASP A 39 -1.64 -20.16 6.51
C ASP A 39 -1.10 -21.15 5.45
N ILE A 40 0.23 -21.17 5.30
CA ILE A 40 0.96 -21.97 4.29
C ILE A 40 2.27 -22.54 4.86
N SER A 41 2.93 -23.42 4.11
CA SER A 41 4.24 -23.96 4.51
C SER A 41 5.34 -22.89 4.46
N ALA A 42 6.30 -22.98 5.39
CA ALA A 42 7.43 -22.04 5.48
C ALA A 42 8.23 -21.90 4.17
N SER A 43 8.30 -22.95 3.35
CA SER A 43 8.97 -22.92 2.04
C SER A 43 8.23 -22.01 1.05
N LYS A 44 6.89 -22.13 0.93
CA LYS A 44 6.10 -21.25 0.07
C LYS A 44 6.11 -19.80 0.55
N LEU A 45 6.06 -19.59 1.88
CA LEU A 45 6.12 -18.24 2.45
C LEU A 45 7.50 -17.59 2.21
N ARG A 46 8.58 -18.39 2.23
CA ARG A 46 9.93 -17.96 1.84
C ARG A 46 9.99 -17.55 0.37
N GLU A 47 9.57 -18.42 -0.53
CA GLU A 47 9.56 -18.17 -1.99
C GLU A 47 8.78 -16.89 -2.34
N TYR A 48 7.62 -16.70 -1.71
CA TYR A 48 6.80 -15.50 -1.88
C TYR A 48 7.55 -14.24 -1.43
N SER A 49 8.13 -14.26 -0.23
CA SER A 49 8.85 -13.13 0.36
C SER A 49 10.15 -12.79 -0.40
N GLU A 50 10.90 -13.81 -0.84
CA GLU A 50 12.08 -13.63 -1.69
C GLU A 50 11.72 -12.99 -3.03
N ARG A 51 10.55 -13.33 -3.61
CA ARG A 51 10.09 -12.73 -4.86
C ARG A 51 9.53 -11.32 -4.69
N LEU A 52 9.05 -10.95 -3.49
CA LEU A 52 8.73 -9.55 -3.15
C LEU A 52 10.01 -8.71 -2.99
N GLU A 53 10.97 -9.16 -2.18
CA GLU A 53 12.22 -8.41 -1.93
C GLU A 53 13.07 -8.26 -3.20
N ARG A 54 13.16 -9.29 -4.06
CA ARG A 54 13.82 -9.15 -5.38
C ARG A 54 13.13 -8.13 -6.30
N TYR A 55 11.81 -7.95 -6.16
CA TYR A 55 11.06 -6.96 -6.94
C TYR A 55 11.29 -5.55 -6.41
N ASP A 56 11.24 -5.35 -5.09
CA ASP A 56 11.64 -4.08 -4.45
C ASP A 56 13.07 -3.70 -4.83
N SER A 57 14.04 -4.59 -4.62
CA SER A 57 15.46 -4.36 -4.92
C SER A 57 15.69 -3.97 -6.38
N ALA A 58 14.90 -4.54 -7.30
CA ALA A 58 14.91 -4.18 -8.71
C ALA A 58 14.28 -2.80 -8.99
N LEU A 59 13.17 -2.45 -8.34
CA LEU A 59 12.58 -1.12 -8.46
C LEU A 59 13.49 -0.04 -7.86
N ARG A 60 14.14 -0.29 -6.72
CA ARG A 60 15.15 0.60 -6.12
C ARG A 60 16.32 0.84 -7.07
N LEU A 61 16.83 -0.22 -7.71
CA LEU A 61 17.91 -0.11 -8.67
C LEU A 61 17.51 0.69 -9.92
N ILE A 62 16.29 0.48 -10.46
CA ILE A 62 15.80 1.23 -11.64
C ILE A 62 15.49 2.70 -11.32
N THR A 63 14.94 2.98 -10.14
CA THR A 63 14.57 4.35 -9.71
C THR A 63 15.71 5.11 -9.03
N ASN A 64 16.87 4.47 -8.82
CA ASN A 64 18.00 4.98 -8.03
C ASN A 64 17.56 5.43 -6.62
N HIS A 65 16.63 4.69 -6.02
CA HIS A 65 16.10 4.95 -4.69
C HIS A 65 16.93 4.21 -3.64
N ALA A 66 17.39 4.92 -2.62
CA ALA A 66 18.25 4.36 -1.59
C ALA A 66 17.49 3.44 -0.62
N GLU A 67 18.22 2.58 0.09
CA GLU A 67 17.74 1.96 1.32
C GLU A 67 17.48 3.04 2.38
N THR A 68 16.31 3.00 3.01
CA THR A 68 16.00 3.87 4.15
C THR A 68 16.10 3.07 5.45
N GLY A 69 16.79 3.62 6.45
CA GLY A 69 16.86 3.03 7.80
C GLY A 69 15.57 3.20 8.60
N ALA A 70 14.42 2.97 7.97
CA ALA A 70 13.09 3.14 8.55
C ALA A 70 12.72 1.92 9.43
N SER A 71 11.82 2.11 10.40
CA SER A 71 11.35 1.00 11.23
C SER A 71 10.68 -0.09 10.40
N SER A 72 10.87 -1.34 10.84
CA SER A 72 10.16 -2.52 10.36
C SER A 72 8.63 -2.44 10.54
N ARG A 73 8.12 -1.41 11.24
CA ARG A 73 6.69 -1.11 11.37
C ARG A 73 6.13 -0.25 10.23
N ASN A 74 6.95 0.34 9.36
CA ASN A 74 6.49 1.04 8.14
C ASN A 74 6.36 0.12 6.91
N ARG A 75 6.85 -1.13 7.01
CA ARG A 75 6.84 -2.14 5.93
C ARG A 75 5.43 -2.45 5.43
N VAL A 76 5.32 -2.87 4.17
CA VAL A 76 4.03 -3.33 3.63
C VAL A 76 3.67 -4.69 4.23
N THR A 77 2.53 -4.75 4.93
CA THR A 77 2.01 -6.00 5.48
C THR A 77 1.18 -6.72 4.42
N VAL A 78 1.52 -7.97 4.12
CA VAL A 78 0.85 -8.76 3.07
C VAL A 78 0.13 -9.95 3.72
N TYR A 79 -1.18 -10.06 3.52
CA TYR A 79 -1.99 -11.17 4.03
C TYR A 79 -2.34 -12.15 2.89
N LEU A 80 -1.87 -13.39 3.02
CA LEU A 80 -2.15 -14.49 2.09
C LEU A 80 -3.43 -15.22 2.53
N MET A 81 -4.53 -14.83 1.89
CA MET A 81 -5.88 -15.38 2.07
C MET A 81 -5.96 -16.84 1.59
N PRO A 82 -6.63 -17.74 2.33
CA PRO A 82 -6.70 -19.17 1.97
C PRO A 82 -7.30 -19.46 0.58
N SER A 83 -8.20 -18.61 0.09
CA SER A 83 -8.77 -18.75 -1.25
C SER A 83 -9.18 -17.42 -1.88
N MET A 84 -9.35 -17.44 -3.21
CA MET A 84 -9.99 -16.37 -3.98
C MET A 84 -11.44 -16.07 -3.54
N SER A 85 -12.14 -17.03 -2.93
CA SER A 85 -13.48 -16.78 -2.38
C SER A 85 -13.39 -15.90 -1.13
N ASP A 86 -12.44 -16.18 -0.24
CA ASP A 86 -12.28 -15.45 1.03
C ASP A 86 -11.68 -14.06 0.80
N LEU A 87 -10.77 -13.93 -0.17
CA LEU A 87 -10.31 -12.64 -0.66
C LEU A 87 -11.46 -11.75 -1.16
N ARG A 88 -12.37 -12.31 -1.98
CA ARG A 88 -13.53 -11.58 -2.52
C ARG A 88 -14.52 -11.18 -1.41
N LYS A 89 -14.82 -12.09 -0.46
CA LYS A 89 -15.65 -11.77 0.73
C LYS A 89 -15.03 -10.64 1.56
N LEU A 90 -13.71 -10.69 1.77
CA LEU A 90 -12.97 -9.69 2.55
C LEU A 90 -13.01 -8.32 1.85
N TYR A 91 -12.76 -8.27 0.55
CA TYR A 91 -12.85 -7.04 -0.25
C TYR A 91 -14.24 -6.40 -0.15
N THR A 92 -15.30 -7.17 -0.42
CA THR A 92 -16.68 -6.65 -0.41
C THR A 92 -17.32 -6.49 0.96
N GLY A 93 -16.64 -6.90 2.05
CA GLY A 93 -17.26 -7.01 3.37
C GLY A 93 -18.47 -7.96 3.40
N GLY A 94 -18.50 -8.94 2.49
CA GLY A 94 -19.63 -9.87 2.28
C GLY A 94 -20.74 -9.37 1.33
N GLY A 95 -20.66 -8.14 0.81
CA GLY A 95 -21.71 -7.54 -0.02
C GLY A 95 -21.53 -7.72 -1.53
N GLY A 96 -22.31 -8.59 -2.16
CA GLY A 96 -22.37 -8.71 -3.63
C GLY A 96 -21.18 -9.42 -4.28
N SER A 97 -21.02 -9.26 -5.59
CA SER A 97 -20.04 -9.97 -6.42
C SER A 97 -19.15 -8.99 -7.18
N THR A 98 -17.83 -9.20 -7.12
CA THR A 98 -16.83 -8.46 -7.90
C THR A 98 -15.64 -9.34 -8.23
N SER A 99 -14.97 -9.05 -9.35
CA SER A 99 -13.76 -9.76 -9.77
C SER A 99 -12.50 -9.03 -9.31
N VAL A 100 -12.20 -9.14 -8.01
CA VAL A 100 -10.87 -8.84 -7.47
C VAL A 100 -10.01 -10.11 -7.46
N ALA A 101 -8.71 -9.96 -7.75
CA ALA A 101 -7.69 -11.02 -7.63
C ALA A 101 -6.57 -10.67 -6.63
N GLY A 102 -6.48 -9.42 -6.21
CA GLY A 102 -5.61 -8.89 -5.16
C GLY A 102 -5.99 -7.43 -4.93
N PHE A 103 -5.70 -6.87 -3.76
CA PHE A 103 -5.89 -5.44 -3.52
C PHE A 103 -4.93 -4.91 -2.45
N TYR A 104 -4.66 -3.60 -2.53
CA TYR A 104 -3.76 -2.87 -1.65
C TYR A 104 -4.48 -1.67 -1.02
N ILE A 105 -4.05 -1.31 0.19
CA ILE A 105 -4.51 -0.15 0.94
C ILE A 105 -3.25 0.61 1.35
N SER A 106 -3.00 1.77 0.74
CA SER A 106 -1.93 2.67 1.16
C SER A 106 -2.31 3.34 2.49
N SER A 107 -1.40 3.41 3.45
CA SER A 107 -1.68 4.06 4.74
C SER A 107 -0.40 4.44 5.49
N PHE A 108 -0.38 5.61 6.13
CA PHE A 108 0.70 6.00 7.06
C PHE A 108 0.75 5.14 8.34
N GLU A 109 -0.29 4.37 8.63
CA GLU A 109 -0.33 3.41 9.74
C GLU A 109 0.47 2.13 9.46
N GLY A 110 0.85 1.92 8.19
CA GLY A 110 1.33 0.67 7.63
C GLY A 110 0.44 0.27 6.46
N SER A 111 0.97 0.35 5.25
CA SER A 111 0.26 -0.09 4.04
C SER A 111 0.04 -1.60 4.04
N ARG A 112 -1.08 -2.04 3.47
CA ARG A 112 -1.59 -3.41 3.58
C ARG A 112 -1.92 -3.97 2.20
N ALA A 113 -1.61 -5.23 1.95
CA ALA A 113 -1.99 -5.95 0.74
C ALA A 113 -2.70 -7.27 1.09
N PHE A 114 -3.68 -7.66 0.29
CA PHE A 114 -4.50 -8.85 0.49
C PHE A 114 -4.52 -9.67 -0.80
N MET A 115 -3.97 -10.88 -0.72
CA MET A 115 -3.62 -11.72 -1.87
C MET A 115 -4.11 -13.15 -1.63
N PRO A 116 -4.41 -13.97 -2.64
CA PRO A 116 -4.62 -15.40 -2.46
C PRO A 116 -3.28 -16.11 -2.19
N ALA A 117 -3.31 -17.16 -1.38
CA ALA A 117 -2.17 -18.02 -1.09
C ALA A 117 -1.75 -18.94 -2.27
N ASP A 118 -2.62 -19.05 -3.28
CA ASP A 118 -2.32 -19.67 -4.57
C ASP A 118 -2.25 -18.60 -5.67
N LEU A 119 -1.21 -18.69 -6.51
CA LEU A 119 -0.91 -17.74 -7.58
C LEU A 119 -1.15 -18.31 -8.98
N SER A 120 -1.50 -19.59 -9.13
CA SER A 120 -1.56 -20.27 -10.44
C SER A 120 -2.90 -20.17 -11.19
N GLY A 121 -3.70 -19.12 -10.93
CA GLY A 121 -5.03 -18.95 -11.54
C GLY A 121 -5.02 -18.27 -12.91
N ASP A 122 -6.01 -18.61 -13.75
CA ASP A 122 -6.18 -18.05 -15.11
C ASP A 122 -6.63 -16.57 -15.08
N GLY A 123 -5.69 -15.67 -15.33
CA GLY A 123 -5.91 -14.22 -15.44
C GLY A 123 -4.63 -13.44 -15.11
N PRO A 124 -4.71 -12.10 -14.90
CA PRO A 124 -3.65 -11.36 -14.24
C PRO A 124 -3.42 -12.00 -12.86
N SER A 125 -2.27 -12.64 -12.68
CA SER A 125 -1.96 -13.29 -11.39
C SER A 125 -2.12 -12.28 -10.27
N ALA A 126 -2.56 -12.72 -9.09
CA ALA A 126 -2.73 -11.81 -7.96
C ALA A 126 -1.45 -11.01 -7.65
N GLN A 127 -0.31 -11.67 -7.77
CA GLN A 127 1.01 -11.03 -7.65
C GLN A 127 1.24 -9.92 -8.68
N THR A 128 0.68 -10.02 -9.89
CA THR A 128 0.73 -8.94 -10.88
C THR A 128 0.03 -7.68 -10.36
N ILE A 129 -1.12 -7.82 -9.66
CA ILE A 129 -1.78 -6.68 -9.00
C ILE A 129 -0.92 -6.16 -7.83
N MET A 130 -0.38 -7.03 -6.97
CA MET A 130 0.56 -6.61 -5.91
C MET A 130 1.75 -5.82 -6.48
N PHE A 131 2.28 -6.22 -7.63
CA PHE A 131 3.39 -5.53 -8.28
C PHE A 131 2.98 -4.19 -8.91
N HIS A 132 1.74 -4.04 -9.41
CA HIS A 132 1.17 -2.76 -9.86
C HIS A 132 1.04 -1.78 -8.69
N GLU A 133 0.40 -2.21 -7.60
CA GLU A 133 0.18 -1.42 -6.38
C GLU A 133 1.52 -1.06 -5.68
N TYR A 134 2.48 -1.99 -5.66
CA TYR A 134 3.81 -1.72 -5.12
C TYR A 134 4.67 -0.84 -6.04
N ALA A 135 4.41 -0.83 -7.36
CA ALA A 135 5.00 0.17 -8.24
C ALA A 135 4.47 1.58 -7.91
N HIS A 136 3.16 1.75 -7.69
CA HIS A 136 2.60 3.02 -7.19
C HIS A 136 3.24 3.43 -5.86
N HIS A 137 3.39 2.50 -4.90
CA HIS A 137 4.12 2.74 -3.64
C HIS A 137 5.54 3.29 -3.88
N MET A 138 6.34 2.62 -4.72
CA MET A 138 7.74 3.03 -4.98
C MET A 138 7.87 4.31 -5.80
N LEU A 139 6.91 4.58 -6.71
CA LEU A 139 6.85 5.85 -7.44
C LEU A 139 6.52 7.00 -6.49
N LEU A 140 5.54 6.84 -5.60
CA LEU A 140 5.21 7.84 -4.57
C LEU A 140 6.34 8.04 -3.54
N SER A 141 7.08 6.98 -3.19
CA SER A 141 8.29 7.07 -2.34
C SER A 141 9.45 7.83 -2.97
N SER A 142 9.56 7.85 -4.31
CA SER A 142 10.63 8.54 -5.04
C SER A 142 10.23 9.90 -5.62
N ALA A 143 8.94 10.19 -5.76
CA ALA A 143 8.43 11.40 -6.40
C ALA A 143 8.73 12.70 -5.60
N THR A 144 9.45 13.62 -6.24
CA THR A 144 9.57 15.05 -5.84
C THR A 144 8.92 15.99 -6.86
N GLU A 145 8.28 15.42 -7.88
CA GLU A 145 7.68 16.05 -9.06
C GLU A 145 6.27 15.47 -9.31
N TYR A 146 5.49 16.17 -10.12
CA TYR A 146 4.23 15.67 -10.69
C TYR A 146 4.51 14.72 -11.85
N TYR A 147 3.93 13.51 -11.78
CA TYR A 147 3.80 12.58 -12.91
C TYR A 147 2.32 12.51 -13.36
N PRO A 148 1.99 12.84 -14.62
CA PRO A 148 0.63 12.80 -15.16
C PRO A 148 0.09 11.38 -15.24
N ARG A 149 -1.24 11.25 -15.20
CA ARG A 149 -1.93 10.00 -14.91
C ARG A 149 -1.62 8.87 -15.90
N TRP A 150 -1.53 9.18 -17.19
CA TRP A 150 -1.12 8.21 -18.21
C TRP A 150 0.26 7.61 -17.95
N LEU A 151 1.17 8.36 -17.31
CA LEU A 151 2.53 7.92 -17.01
C LEU A 151 2.56 7.17 -15.69
N THR A 152 1.90 7.66 -14.64
CA THR A 152 1.88 6.98 -13.34
C THR A 152 1.24 5.58 -13.46
N GLU A 153 0.09 5.49 -14.13
CA GLU A 153 -0.52 4.19 -14.47
C GLU A 153 0.33 3.41 -15.50
N GLY A 154 0.88 4.09 -16.51
CA GLY A 154 1.72 3.47 -17.52
C GLY A 154 3.02 2.87 -16.98
N MET A 155 3.58 3.43 -15.91
CA MET A 155 4.73 2.92 -15.18
C MET A 155 4.32 1.75 -14.27
N ALA A 156 3.19 1.84 -13.55
CA ALA A 156 2.68 0.70 -12.79
C ALA A 156 2.39 -0.52 -13.71
N GLU A 157 1.78 -0.30 -14.87
CA GLU A 157 1.57 -1.31 -15.92
C GLU A 157 2.86 -1.85 -16.53
N PHE A 158 3.92 -1.05 -16.58
CA PHE A 158 5.24 -1.47 -17.06
C PHE A 158 5.98 -2.33 -16.03
N PHE A 159 5.92 -1.95 -14.76
CA PHE A 159 6.59 -2.65 -13.67
C PHE A 159 5.86 -3.93 -13.24
N MET A 160 4.52 -3.96 -13.32
CA MET A 160 3.74 -5.12 -12.86
C MET A 160 4.06 -6.43 -13.60
N VAL A 161 4.44 -6.36 -14.88
CA VAL A 161 4.74 -7.55 -15.69
C VAL A 161 6.20 -7.97 -15.49
N SER A 162 6.46 -8.55 -14.32
CA SER A 162 7.80 -8.93 -13.85
C SER A 162 7.95 -10.43 -13.60
N ARG A 163 9.01 -11.02 -14.16
CA ARG A 163 9.35 -12.45 -14.08
C ARG A 163 10.67 -12.67 -13.36
N LEU A 164 10.64 -13.46 -12.29
CA LEU A 164 11.83 -14.02 -11.66
C LEU A 164 12.25 -15.28 -12.45
N ASN A 165 13.52 -15.34 -12.85
CA ASN A 165 14.12 -16.47 -13.55
C ASN A 165 14.75 -17.47 -12.57
N ARG A 166 15.01 -18.70 -13.04
CA ARG A 166 15.60 -19.78 -12.22
C ARG A 166 17.05 -19.53 -11.79
N ASP A 167 17.76 -18.62 -12.45
CA ASP A 167 19.09 -18.15 -12.07
C ASP A 167 19.05 -17.03 -11.00
N GLY A 168 17.86 -16.59 -10.60
CA GLY A 168 17.64 -15.50 -9.66
C GLY A 168 17.62 -14.10 -10.28
N SER A 169 17.85 -13.96 -11.59
CA SER A 169 17.69 -12.70 -12.31
C SER A 169 16.21 -12.32 -12.45
N ILE A 170 15.90 -11.03 -12.57
CA ILE A 170 14.53 -10.55 -12.77
C ILE A 170 14.41 -9.81 -14.11
N MET A 171 13.33 -10.08 -14.83
CA MET A 171 12.93 -9.39 -16.06
C MET A 171 11.74 -8.49 -15.75
N ILE A 172 11.82 -7.23 -16.18
CA ILE A 172 10.84 -6.16 -15.91
C ILE A 172 10.47 -5.49 -17.24
N GLY A 173 9.22 -5.06 -17.40
CA GLY A 173 8.71 -4.49 -18.65
C GLY A 173 8.49 -5.55 -19.73
N LEU A 174 8.10 -6.77 -19.35
CA LEU A 174 7.66 -7.80 -20.29
C LEU A 174 6.37 -7.33 -21.03
N PRO A 175 6.08 -7.90 -22.23
CA PRO A 175 4.80 -7.68 -22.90
C PRO A 175 3.62 -7.96 -21.97
N ASN A 176 2.72 -6.98 -21.84
CA ASN A 176 1.49 -7.12 -21.07
C ASN A 176 0.40 -7.63 -22.01
N ASP A 177 0.15 -8.95 -22.01
CA ASP A 177 -0.72 -9.59 -23.00
C ASP A 177 -2.18 -9.08 -22.92
N ASP A 178 -2.70 -8.77 -21.73
CA ASP A 178 -4.03 -8.20 -21.54
C ASP A 178 -4.14 -6.78 -22.12
N ARG A 179 -3.12 -5.94 -21.93
CA ARG A 179 -3.08 -4.60 -22.55
C ARG A 179 -2.82 -4.68 -24.05
N ALA A 180 -1.98 -5.60 -24.51
CA ALA A 180 -1.75 -5.85 -25.94
C ALA A 180 -3.01 -6.37 -26.66
N TYR A 181 -3.80 -7.21 -25.99
CA TYR A 181 -5.14 -7.61 -26.44
C TYR A 181 -6.09 -6.40 -26.50
N SER A 182 -6.20 -5.60 -25.43
CA SER A 182 -7.05 -4.40 -25.42
C SER A 182 -6.69 -3.42 -26.56
N LEU A 183 -5.40 -3.16 -26.79
CA LEU A 183 -4.90 -2.33 -27.88
C LEU A 183 -5.16 -2.90 -29.29
N THR A 184 -5.63 -4.15 -29.39
CA THR A 184 -5.93 -4.84 -30.65
C THR A 184 -7.44 -5.03 -30.84
N ALA A 185 -8.18 -5.33 -29.78
CA ALA A 185 -9.62 -5.58 -29.78
C ALA A 185 -10.45 -4.28 -29.67
N PHE A 186 -9.90 -3.21 -29.07
CA PHE A 186 -10.61 -1.98 -28.76
C PHE A 186 -9.90 -0.73 -29.29
N ARG A 187 -10.62 0.39 -29.28
CA ARG A 187 -10.10 1.71 -29.68
C ARG A 187 -8.97 2.15 -28.74
N ARG A 188 -7.72 2.20 -29.22
CA ARG A 188 -6.60 2.85 -28.51
C ARG A 188 -6.88 4.35 -28.33
N MET A 189 -6.48 4.94 -27.19
CA MET A 189 -6.46 6.41 -27.06
C MET A 189 -5.33 6.98 -27.91
N ARG A 190 -5.63 8.01 -28.72
CA ARG A 190 -4.59 8.75 -29.47
C ARG A 190 -3.65 9.48 -28.51
N ALA A 191 -2.44 9.82 -28.96
CA ALA A 191 -1.46 10.50 -28.12
C ALA A 191 -2.02 11.80 -27.52
N SER A 192 -2.79 12.59 -28.28
CA SER A 192 -3.46 13.80 -27.77
C SER A 192 -4.65 13.54 -26.84
N GLU A 193 -5.26 12.36 -26.87
CA GLU A 193 -6.33 11.97 -25.94
C GLU A 193 -5.75 11.48 -24.61
N LEU A 194 -4.63 10.76 -24.68
CA LEU A 194 -3.90 10.21 -23.54
C LEU A 194 -3.16 11.31 -22.76
N LEU A 195 -2.44 12.21 -23.44
CA LEU A 195 -1.70 13.30 -22.79
C LEU A 195 -2.64 14.37 -22.20
N ALA A 196 -3.90 14.42 -22.65
CA ALA A 196 -4.94 15.31 -22.12
C ALA A 196 -5.81 14.65 -21.02
N SER A 197 -5.49 13.43 -20.57
CA SER A 197 -6.35 12.66 -19.65
C SER A 197 -6.69 13.41 -18.37
N ASP A 198 -5.73 14.15 -17.82
CA ASP A 198 -5.87 14.89 -16.56
C ASP A 198 -6.76 16.13 -16.67
N THR A 199 -7.18 16.51 -17.88
CA THR A 199 -8.10 17.63 -18.11
C THR A 199 -9.58 17.21 -18.15
N LYS A 200 -9.89 15.90 -18.05
CA LYS A 200 -11.24 15.35 -18.35
C LYS A 200 -11.59 14.17 -17.45
N LYS A 201 -12.84 14.14 -16.99
CA LYS A 201 -13.43 12.93 -16.40
C LYS A 201 -13.60 11.87 -17.49
N LEU A 202 -12.91 10.73 -17.35
CA LEU A 202 -13.00 9.60 -18.29
C LEU A 202 -14.23 8.73 -18.02
N SER A 203 -14.71 8.05 -19.07
CA SER A 203 -15.65 6.93 -18.90
C SER A 203 -14.90 5.70 -18.38
N ALA A 204 -15.58 4.74 -17.75
CA ALA A 204 -14.94 3.49 -17.30
C ALA A 204 -14.30 2.67 -18.45
N PHE A 205 -14.71 2.93 -19.70
CA PHE A 205 -14.07 2.37 -20.89
C PHE A 205 -12.79 3.13 -21.26
N ASP A 206 -12.85 4.46 -21.41
CA ASP A 206 -11.65 5.26 -21.74
C ASP A 206 -10.60 5.20 -20.62
N GLU A 207 -11.04 5.02 -19.38
CA GLU A 207 -10.24 4.67 -18.21
C GLU A 207 -9.43 3.39 -18.46
N ALA A 208 -10.07 2.27 -18.84
CA ALA A 208 -9.37 1.02 -19.18
C ALA A 208 -8.40 1.19 -20.37
N GLN A 209 -8.73 2.06 -21.32
CA GLN A 209 -7.85 2.39 -22.45
C GLN A 209 -6.69 3.32 -22.08
N LEU A 210 -6.75 4.04 -20.95
CA LEU A 210 -5.64 4.83 -20.41
C LEU A 210 -4.52 3.92 -19.92
N TYR A 211 -4.80 2.88 -19.13
CA TYR A 211 -3.78 1.90 -18.71
C TYR A 211 -3.10 1.27 -19.94
N ALA A 212 -3.90 0.81 -20.91
CA ALA A 212 -3.37 0.14 -22.10
C ALA A 212 -2.52 1.08 -22.99
N SER A 213 -2.96 2.33 -23.20
CA SER A 213 -2.25 3.30 -24.03
C SER A 213 -1.05 3.92 -23.29
N GLY A 214 -1.18 4.15 -21.99
CA GLY A 214 -0.14 4.63 -21.08
C GLY A 214 1.00 3.64 -20.92
N TRP A 215 0.69 2.34 -20.77
CA TRP A 215 1.66 1.25 -20.83
C TRP A 215 2.48 1.30 -22.13
N LEU A 216 1.81 1.34 -23.29
CA LEU A 216 2.48 1.34 -24.59
C LEU A 216 3.39 2.58 -24.78
N LEU A 217 2.92 3.76 -24.38
CA LEU A 217 3.71 4.99 -24.48
C LEU A 217 4.90 4.99 -23.51
N THR A 218 4.70 4.53 -22.27
CA THR A 218 5.76 4.41 -21.27
C THR A 218 6.83 3.42 -21.71
N HIS A 219 6.42 2.22 -22.15
CA HIS A 219 7.32 1.20 -22.68
C HIS A 219 8.11 1.70 -23.89
N TYR A 220 7.44 2.37 -24.84
CA TYR A 220 8.10 2.94 -26.02
C TYR A 220 9.10 4.06 -25.68
N LEU A 221 8.78 4.93 -24.72
CA LEU A 221 9.67 6.02 -24.30
C LEU A 221 10.87 5.54 -23.46
N LEU A 222 10.71 4.47 -22.66
CA LEU A 222 11.79 3.90 -21.85
C LEU A 222 12.71 2.96 -22.63
N LEU A 223 12.14 2.10 -23.51
CA LEU A 223 12.86 1.00 -24.14
C LEU A 223 12.87 1.04 -25.68
N GLY A 224 12.10 1.92 -26.32
CA GLY A 224 12.04 2.03 -27.78
C GLY A 224 13.36 2.42 -28.46
N GLY A 225 14.26 3.13 -27.77
CA GLY A 225 15.57 3.53 -28.31
C GLY A 225 15.51 4.46 -29.53
N LYS A 226 14.47 5.30 -29.59
CA LYS A 226 14.19 6.25 -30.69
C LYS A 226 13.67 7.61 -30.20
N ARG A 227 13.44 7.77 -28.91
CA ARG A 227 12.79 8.94 -28.27
C ARG A 227 13.43 9.27 -26.93
N ASP A 228 14.70 8.94 -26.82
CA ASP A 228 15.49 8.94 -25.60
C ASP A 228 15.54 10.36 -25.03
N GLY A 229 15.32 10.50 -23.72
CA GLY A 229 15.21 11.80 -23.04
C GLY A 229 13.91 12.58 -23.28
N GLN A 230 13.04 12.21 -24.24
CA GLN A 230 11.78 12.92 -24.49
C GLN A 230 10.82 12.84 -23.28
N LEU A 231 10.81 11.72 -22.56
CA LEU A 231 10.03 11.55 -21.33
C LEU A 231 10.48 12.54 -20.24
N VAL A 232 11.79 12.58 -19.95
CA VAL A 232 12.38 13.52 -18.96
C VAL A 232 12.09 14.96 -19.35
N LYS A 233 12.24 15.30 -20.64
CA LYS A 233 11.92 16.63 -21.17
C LYS A 233 10.43 16.98 -20.99
N TYR A 234 9.53 16.05 -21.26
CA TYR A 234 8.09 16.27 -21.08
C TYR A 234 7.74 16.58 -19.62
N ILE A 235 8.22 15.75 -18.68
CA ILE A 235 7.96 15.92 -17.25
C ILE A 235 8.58 17.20 -16.69
N ALA A 236 9.79 17.57 -17.11
CA ALA A 236 10.42 18.83 -16.72
C ALA A 236 9.63 20.08 -17.20
N LEU A 237 8.99 20.01 -18.36
CA LEU A 237 8.16 21.11 -18.89
C LEU A 237 6.80 21.19 -18.15
N ILE A 238 6.16 20.06 -17.89
CA ILE A 238 4.94 19.98 -17.07
C ILE A 238 5.20 20.54 -15.66
N ASN A 239 6.28 20.14 -15.00
CA ASN A 239 6.63 20.60 -13.65
C ASN A 239 7.07 22.07 -13.59
N LYS A 240 7.45 22.65 -14.73
CA LYS A 240 7.71 24.09 -14.91
C LYS A 240 6.42 24.91 -15.09
N GLY A 241 5.26 24.26 -15.31
CA GLY A 241 3.96 24.92 -15.51
C GLY A 241 3.59 25.16 -16.98
N ASP A 242 4.28 24.51 -17.94
CA ASP A 242 3.87 24.54 -19.34
C ASP A 242 2.64 23.62 -19.54
N THR A 243 1.66 24.00 -20.38
CA THR A 243 0.46 23.18 -20.59
C THR A 243 0.80 21.84 -21.26
N TRP A 244 -0.07 20.83 -21.14
CA TRP A 244 0.19 19.52 -21.76
C TRP A 244 0.41 19.63 -23.28
N GLU A 245 -0.29 20.54 -23.99
CA GLU A 245 -0.06 20.80 -25.41
C GLU A 245 1.34 21.38 -25.68
N GLN A 246 1.76 22.34 -24.85
CA GLN A 246 3.06 23.02 -24.97
C GLN A 246 4.21 22.04 -24.68
N ALA A 247 4.14 21.32 -23.56
CA ALA A 247 5.09 20.30 -23.17
C ALA A 247 5.16 19.16 -24.20
N ALA A 248 4.01 18.66 -24.67
CA ALA A 248 3.96 17.59 -25.67
C ALA A 248 4.53 18.00 -27.02
N LYS A 249 4.19 19.20 -27.52
CA LYS A 249 4.76 19.74 -28.77
C LYS A 249 6.28 19.94 -28.66
N ALA A 250 6.76 20.40 -27.51
CA ALA A 250 8.18 20.63 -27.29
C ALA A 250 8.99 19.33 -27.05
N ALA A 251 8.38 18.30 -26.46
CA ALA A 251 9.05 17.04 -26.13
C ALA A 251 8.92 15.97 -27.24
N PHE A 252 7.72 15.76 -27.78
CA PHE A 252 7.41 14.68 -28.71
C PHE A 252 7.28 15.12 -30.18
N GLY A 253 7.05 16.41 -30.42
CA GLY A 253 6.86 17.00 -31.74
C GLY A 253 5.43 16.84 -32.26
N ASP A 254 5.29 16.28 -33.47
CA ASP A 254 3.98 15.94 -34.05
C ASP A 254 3.39 14.70 -33.35
N LEU A 255 2.22 14.88 -32.74
CA LEU A 255 1.50 13.81 -32.03
C LEU A 255 0.86 12.79 -32.98
N GLY A 256 0.52 13.18 -34.22
CA GLY A 256 0.12 12.25 -35.27
C GLY A 256 1.29 11.35 -35.68
N LYS A 257 2.51 11.89 -35.72
CA LYS A 257 3.73 11.10 -35.92
C LYS A 257 4.03 10.19 -34.72
N LEU A 258 3.84 10.65 -33.48
CA LEU A 258 3.93 9.79 -32.29
C LEU A 258 2.90 8.64 -32.35
N ASP A 259 1.67 8.89 -32.77
CA ASP A 259 0.64 7.84 -32.94
C ASP A 259 1.01 6.79 -33.99
N GLN A 260 1.68 7.18 -35.09
CA GLN A 260 2.24 6.24 -36.07
C GLN A 260 3.40 5.42 -35.47
N ASP A 261 4.30 6.08 -34.73
CA ASP A 261 5.46 5.43 -34.12
C ASP A 261 5.05 4.41 -33.05
N LEU A 262 4.02 4.72 -32.26
CA LEU A 262 3.41 3.81 -31.28
C LEU A 262 2.78 2.59 -31.94
N GLU A 263 2.04 2.76 -33.04
CA GLU A 263 1.44 1.63 -33.76
C GLU A 263 2.49 0.76 -34.48
N ALA A 264 3.58 1.37 -34.97
CA ALA A 264 4.73 0.62 -35.45
C ALA A 264 5.44 -0.14 -34.31
N TYR A 265 5.60 0.49 -33.14
CA TYR A 265 6.23 -0.14 -31.97
C TYR A 265 5.42 -1.33 -31.45
N ARG A 266 4.10 -1.17 -31.32
CA ARG A 266 3.15 -2.21 -30.89
C ARG A 266 3.22 -3.49 -31.75
N ARG A 267 3.57 -3.35 -33.03
CA ARG A 267 3.73 -4.48 -33.97
C ARG A 267 5.12 -5.13 -33.96
N THR A 268 6.04 -4.65 -33.12
CA THR A 268 7.41 -5.19 -33.00
C THR A 268 7.40 -6.58 -32.38
N ARG A 269 7.98 -7.57 -33.06
CA ARG A 269 8.21 -8.90 -32.48
C ARG A 269 9.36 -8.82 -31.48
N GLY A 270 9.08 -9.18 -30.23
CA GLY A 270 10.07 -9.13 -29.14
C GLY A 270 10.34 -7.69 -28.70
N MET A 271 9.43 -7.11 -27.93
CA MET A 271 9.72 -5.88 -27.18
C MET A 271 10.93 -6.11 -26.25
N LYS A 272 11.77 -5.08 -26.09
CA LYS A 272 12.86 -5.13 -25.10
C LYS A 272 12.29 -5.23 -23.69
N VAL A 273 13.14 -5.68 -22.77
CA VAL A 273 12.88 -5.81 -21.34
C VAL A 273 14.09 -5.29 -20.57
N PHE A 274 13.89 -4.81 -19.34
CA PHE A 274 15.01 -4.68 -18.41
C PHE A 274 15.28 -6.07 -17.80
N THR A 275 16.52 -6.53 -17.85
CA THR A 275 16.96 -7.75 -17.16
C THR A 275 18.04 -7.37 -16.15
N ILE A 276 17.79 -7.60 -14.87
CA ILE A 276 18.73 -7.32 -13.79
C ILE A 276 19.34 -8.65 -13.32
N PRO A 277 20.67 -8.85 -13.45
CA PRO A 277 21.37 -10.05 -12.99
C PRO A 277 21.19 -10.32 -11.49
N ALA A 278 21.26 -11.61 -11.12
CA ALA A 278 21.04 -12.04 -9.74
C ALA A 278 22.05 -11.45 -8.73
N ASP A 279 23.27 -11.15 -9.15
CA ASP A 279 24.33 -10.52 -8.33
C ASP A 279 24.13 -9.01 -8.13
N LYS A 280 23.05 -8.43 -8.69
CA LYS A 280 22.62 -7.04 -8.51
C LYS A 280 21.35 -6.90 -7.68
N LEU A 281 20.78 -8.01 -7.21
CA LEU A 281 19.56 -8.07 -6.40
C LEU A 281 19.87 -8.53 -4.98
N SER A 282 19.23 -7.92 -4.00
CA SER A 282 19.25 -8.36 -2.60
C SER A 282 17.87 -8.85 -2.18
N THR A 283 17.83 -9.86 -1.30
CA THR A 283 16.61 -10.25 -0.57
C THR A 283 16.67 -9.83 0.91
N GLY A 284 17.79 -9.25 1.35
CA GLY A 284 18.11 -9.11 2.77
C GLY A 284 18.05 -10.44 3.54
N LYS A 285 17.79 -10.34 4.84
CA LYS A 285 17.47 -11.48 5.71
C LYS A 285 15.94 -11.66 5.74
N ILE A 286 15.47 -12.87 5.47
CA ILE A 286 14.05 -13.24 5.59
C ILE A 286 13.91 -14.25 6.72
N GLU A 287 13.48 -13.75 7.88
CA GLU A 287 13.14 -14.57 9.04
C GLU A 287 11.74 -15.16 8.86
N ILE A 288 11.53 -16.40 9.30
CA ILE A 288 10.21 -17.05 9.25
C ILE A 288 9.94 -17.70 10.60
N SER A 289 8.75 -17.43 11.14
CA SER A 289 8.29 -17.91 12.43
C SER A 289 6.85 -18.43 12.34
N GLU A 290 6.53 -19.37 13.20
CA GLU A 290 5.15 -19.81 13.45
C GLU A 290 4.50 -18.86 14.46
N LEU A 291 3.25 -18.50 14.22
CA LEU A 291 2.49 -17.68 15.17
C LEU A 291 2.15 -18.50 16.42
N THR A 292 2.03 -17.82 17.56
CA THR A 292 1.50 -18.44 18.77
C THR A 292 0.08 -18.96 18.52
N PRO A 293 -0.41 -19.98 19.25
CA PRO A 293 -1.78 -20.46 19.12
C PRO A 293 -2.85 -19.36 19.34
N GLY A 294 -2.51 -18.31 20.11
CA GLY A 294 -3.33 -17.11 20.25
C GLY A 294 -3.29 -16.22 19.01
N ALA A 295 -2.10 -15.83 18.54
CA ALA A 295 -1.93 -15.00 17.36
C ALA A 295 -2.52 -15.64 16.09
N ALA A 296 -2.35 -16.95 15.91
CA ALA A 296 -2.99 -17.71 14.83
C ALA A 296 -4.52 -17.72 14.93
N ALA A 297 -5.07 -17.81 16.15
CA ALA A 297 -6.52 -17.82 16.36
C ALA A 297 -7.18 -16.44 16.20
N ILE A 298 -6.48 -15.34 16.54
CA ILE A 298 -7.01 -13.97 16.39
C ILE A 298 -6.81 -13.41 14.98
N MET A 299 -5.88 -13.97 14.19
CA MET A 299 -5.49 -13.41 12.88
C MET A 299 -6.66 -13.20 11.90
N PRO A 300 -7.66 -14.09 11.75
CA PRO A 300 -8.79 -13.85 10.84
C PRO A 300 -9.59 -12.59 11.18
N TYR A 301 -9.68 -12.22 12.47
CA TYR A 301 -10.37 -11.02 12.92
C TYR A 301 -9.51 -9.78 12.73
N ARG A 302 -8.21 -9.87 13.05
CA ARG A 302 -7.23 -8.82 12.72
C ARG A 302 -7.23 -8.50 11.22
N ILE A 303 -7.31 -9.51 10.35
CA ILE A 303 -7.38 -9.32 8.88
C ILE A 303 -8.63 -8.53 8.48
N ARG A 304 -9.79 -8.78 9.10
CA ARG A 304 -11.03 -8.02 8.84
C ARG A 304 -10.94 -6.57 9.30
N SER A 305 -10.45 -6.31 10.52
CA SER A 305 -10.21 -4.95 11.02
C SER A 305 -9.16 -4.22 10.17
N ALA A 306 -8.04 -4.86 9.85
CA ALA A 306 -6.97 -4.28 9.04
C ALA A 306 -7.39 -3.94 7.59
N ARG A 307 -8.46 -4.53 7.06
CA ARG A 307 -9.09 -4.13 5.77
C ARG A 307 -9.87 -2.81 5.88
N GLY A 308 -10.24 -2.40 7.09
CA GLY A 308 -11.27 -1.41 7.37
C GLY A 308 -12.62 -2.08 7.61
N VAL A 309 -13.39 -1.55 8.56
CA VAL A 309 -14.72 -2.01 8.94
C VAL A 309 -15.63 -0.80 9.16
N ASP A 310 -16.88 -0.89 8.71
CA ASP A 310 -17.91 0.06 9.14
C ASP A 310 -18.40 -0.29 10.56
N LYS A 311 -19.19 0.60 11.17
CA LYS A 311 -19.71 0.46 12.53
C LYS A 311 -20.51 -0.84 12.78
N LYS A 312 -21.18 -1.39 11.76
CA LYS A 312 -21.90 -2.67 11.85
C LYS A 312 -20.90 -3.83 11.77
N MET A 313 -19.98 -3.81 10.81
CA MET A 313 -18.93 -4.82 10.66
C MET A 313 -18.02 -4.90 11.90
N ALA A 314 -17.71 -3.76 12.52
CA ALA A 314 -16.91 -3.69 13.76
C ALA A 314 -17.66 -4.30 14.96
N ALA A 315 -18.94 -3.99 15.14
CA ALA A 315 -19.76 -4.57 16.21
C ALA A 315 -19.92 -6.10 16.07
N GLU A 316 -20.08 -6.60 14.84
CA GLU A 316 -20.07 -8.05 14.54
C GLU A 316 -18.71 -8.67 14.86
N LEU A 317 -17.62 -8.03 14.42
CA LEU A 317 -16.24 -8.49 14.61
C LEU A 317 -15.86 -8.61 16.09
N VAL A 318 -16.26 -7.64 16.93
CA VAL A 318 -16.09 -7.67 18.38
C VAL A 318 -16.76 -8.91 18.99
N GLY A 319 -17.99 -9.23 18.55
CA GLY A 319 -18.73 -10.41 19.04
C GLY A 319 -18.03 -11.73 18.74
N GLU A 320 -17.41 -11.85 17.56
CA GLU A 320 -16.64 -13.02 17.14
C GLU A 320 -15.26 -13.11 17.83
N ALA A 321 -14.59 -11.96 18.05
CA ALA A 321 -13.22 -11.90 18.56
C ALA A 321 -13.12 -12.05 20.09
N ARG A 322 -14.10 -11.53 20.85
CA ARG A 322 -14.10 -11.58 22.34
C ARG A 322 -13.89 -12.99 22.92
N PRO A 323 -14.54 -14.06 22.43
CA PRO A 323 -14.28 -15.44 22.90
C PRO A 323 -12.83 -15.90 22.69
N VAL A 324 -12.17 -15.49 21.61
CA VAL A 324 -10.77 -15.81 21.33
C VAL A 324 -9.85 -14.99 22.24
N ALA A 325 -10.15 -13.71 22.43
CA ALA A 325 -9.40 -12.84 23.35
C ALA A 325 -9.51 -13.27 24.82
N ALA A 326 -10.64 -13.86 25.23
CA ALA A 326 -10.81 -14.46 26.55
C ALA A 326 -10.03 -15.80 26.68
N ARG A 327 -10.08 -16.66 25.66
CA ARG A 327 -9.33 -17.93 25.63
C ARG A 327 -7.81 -17.72 25.69
N TYR A 328 -7.31 -16.66 25.06
CA TYR A 328 -5.88 -16.32 25.01
C TYR A 328 -5.61 -15.00 25.75
N ALA A 329 -6.16 -14.86 26.96
CA ALA A 329 -6.01 -13.68 27.82
C ALA A 329 -4.54 -13.31 28.13
N GLY A 330 -3.65 -14.30 28.17
CA GLY A 330 -2.21 -14.13 28.42
C GLY A 330 -1.33 -13.94 27.17
N ASP A 331 -1.92 -13.77 25.99
CA ASP A 331 -1.18 -13.53 24.74
C ASP A 331 -1.21 -12.04 24.37
N ALA A 332 -0.04 -11.38 24.40
CA ALA A 332 0.07 -9.93 24.18
C ALA A 332 -0.36 -9.50 22.76
N PHE A 333 -0.12 -10.34 21.75
CA PHE A 333 -0.56 -10.07 20.37
C PHE A 333 -2.08 -10.15 20.28
N VAL A 334 -2.71 -11.13 20.95
CA VAL A 334 -4.18 -11.21 21.02
C VAL A 334 -4.79 -10.01 21.72
N GLN A 335 -4.22 -9.58 22.86
CA GLN A 335 -4.75 -8.41 23.56
C GLN A 335 -4.54 -7.11 22.77
N ARG A 336 -3.43 -6.94 22.04
CA ARG A 336 -3.24 -5.78 21.15
C ARG A 336 -4.21 -5.79 19.98
N ALA A 337 -4.48 -6.96 19.39
CA ALA A 337 -5.43 -7.09 18.28
C ALA A 337 -6.88 -6.84 18.76
N MET A 338 -7.20 -7.19 20.01
CA MET A 338 -8.50 -6.84 20.60
C MET A 338 -8.61 -5.33 20.87
N ALA A 339 -7.52 -4.64 21.23
CA ALA A 339 -7.52 -3.18 21.40
C ALA A 339 -7.82 -2.43 20.09
N GLU A 340 -7.34 -2.96 18.97
CA GLU A 340 -7.67 -2.54 17.59
C GLU A 340 -9.15 -2.78 17.29
N ILE A 341 -9.64 -4.02 17.43
CA ILE A 341 -11.03 -4.40 17.11
C ILE A 341 -12.09 -3.67 17.97
N GLU A 342 -11.81 -3.45 19.27
CA GLU A 342 -12.71 -2.68 20.15
C GLU A 342 -12.67 -1.17 19.82
N TYR A 343 -11.51 -0.64 19.42
CA TYR A 343 -11.38 0.77 19.02
C TYR A 343 -12.19 1.05 17.75
N ASP A 344 -12.14 0.17 16.76
CA ASP A 344 -12.92 0.28 15.52
C ASP A 344 -14.43 0.26 15.79
N ALA A 345 -14.87 -0.45 16.84
CA ALA A 345 -16.27 -0.52 17.26
C ALA A 345 -16.75 0.64 18.17
N GLU A 346 -15.91 1.66 18.39
CA GLU A 346 -16.12 2.75 19.37
C GLU A 346 -16.22 2.30 20.85
N ASN A 347 -15.86 1.06 21.17
CA ASN A 347 -15.84 0.52 22.54
C ASN A 347 -14.60 1.03 23.30
N ASP A 348 -14.56 2.34 23.54
CA ASP A 348 -13.41 3.07 24.06
C ASP A 348 -12.92 2.54 25.42
N ALA A 349 -13.77 1.93 26.25
CA ALA A 349 -13.37 1.39 27.56
C ALA A 349 -12.68 0.01 27.41
N GLU A 350 -13.26 -0.87 26.60
CA GLU A 350 -12.77 -2.20 26.30
C GLU A 350 -11.46 -2.16 25.51
N ALA A 351 -11.33 -1.19 24.58
CA ALA A 351 -10.11 -0.92 23.83
C ALA A 351 -8.93 -0.52 24.72
N GLU A 352 -9.14 0.38 25.69
CA GLU A 352 -8.12 0.74 26.68
C GLU A 352 -7.78 -0.46 27.58
N ALA A 353 -8.78 -1.18 28.07
CA ALA A 353 -8.56 -2.35 28.91
C ALA A 353 -7.80 -3.47 28.17
N ALA A 354 -8.02 -3.62 26.86
CA ALA A 354 -7.26 -4.55 26.02
C ALA A 354 -5.81 -4.07 25.80
N ALA A 355 -5.61 -2.78 25.54
CA ALA A 355 -4.28 -2.19 25.44
C ALA A 355 -3.48 -2.32 26.75
N ASP A 356 -4.12 -2.12 27.91
CA ASP A 356 -3.48 -2.30 29.23
C ASP A 356 -3.14 -3.75 29.53
N ARG A 357 -4.00 -4.73 29.17
CA ARG A 357 -3.63 -6.15 29.27
C ARG A 357 -2.46 -6.50 28.35
N ALA A 358 -2.40 -5.93 27.15
CA ALA A 358 -1.29 -6.11 26.23
C ALA A 358 0.02 -5.51 26.80
N LEU A 359 -0.03 -4.30 27.36
CA LEU A 359 1.12 -3.62 27.98
C LEU A 359 1.55 -4.23 29.32
N ALA A 360 0.66 -4.93 30.02
CA ALA A 360 1.01 -5.71 31.21
C ALA A 360 1.77 -7.01 30.88
N LEU A 361 1.61 -7.52 29.65
CA LEU A 361 2.31 -8.71 29.14
C LEU A 361 3.61 -8.34 28.40
N ASP A 362 3.59 -7.26 27.61
CA ASP A 362 4.76 -6.65 26.96
C ASP A 362 4.70 -5.11 27.09
N PRO A 363 5.41 -4.52 28.08
CA PRO A 363 5.49 -3.08 28.26
C PRO A 363 6.15 -2.32 27.08
N GLY A 364 6.83 -3.02 26.18
CA GLY A 364 7.43 -2.47 24.96
C GLY A 364 6.50 -2.46 23.75
N LEU A 365 5.27 -2.96 23.86
CA LEU A 365 4.39 -3.22 22.71
C LEU A 365 3.81 -1.94 22.11
N VAL A 366 4.59 -1.30 21.23
CA VAL A 366 4.27 -0.03 20.55
C VAL A 366 2.84 0.06 19.99
N PRO A 367 2.26 -0.96 19.32
CA PRO A 367 0.86 -0.93 18.89
C PRO A 367 -0.14 -0.71 20.04
N ALA A 368 0.07 -1.33 21.20
CA ALA A 368 -0.81 -1.17 22.35
C ALA A 368 -0.70 0.24 22.97
N MET A 369 0.51 0.82 23.01
CA MET A 369 0.70 2.24 23.38
C MET A 369 -0.09 3.17 22.45
N LEU A 370 -0.08 2.88 21.14
CA LEU A 370 -0.77 3.68 20.14
C LEU A 370 -2.29 3.60 20.27
N TYR A 371 -2.88 2.41 20.46
CA TYR A 371 -4.33 2.31 20.70
C TYR A 371 -4.76 2.96 22.02
N LYS A 372 -3.96 2.87 23.09
CA LYS A 372 -4.24 3.61 24.33
C LYS A 372 -4.19 5.14 24.10
N GLY A 373 -3.22 5.63 23.33
CA GLY A 373 -3.18 7.04 22.91
C GLY A 373 -4.39 7.46 22.06
N ARG A 374 -4.81 6.63 21.10
CA ARG A 374 -5.98 6.88 20.23
C ARG A 374 -7.29 6.94 21.00
N VAL A 375 -7.51 6.01 21.94
CA VAL A 375 -8.69 6.02 22.82
C VAL A 375 -8.76 7.34 23.61
N LEU A 376 -7.64 7.74 24.23
CA LEU A 376 -7.59 9.00 24.98
C LEU A 376 -7.81 10.22 24.08
N ALA A 377 -7.28 10.23 22.86
CA ALA A 377 -7.54 11.27 21.86
C ALA A 377 -9.01 11.33 21.41
N ARG A 378 -9.67 10.17 21.22
CA ARG A 378 -11.10 10.11 20.89
C ARG A 378 -11.97 10.59 22.06
N ARG A 379 -11.62 10.25 23.31
CA ARG A 379 -12.31 10.76 24.50
C ARG A 379 -12.11 12.26 24.69
N ALA A 380 -10.90 12.78 24.47
CA ALA A 380 -10.60 14.22 24.51
C ALA A 380 -11.42 15.00 23.47
N ALA A 381 -11.48 14.52 22.23
CA ALA A 381 -12.31 15.10 21.17
C ALA A 381 -13.83 15.08 21.49
N LYS A 382 -14.29 14.14 22.32
CA LYS A 382 -15.68 14.06 22.80
C LYS A 382 -15.98 15.00 23.98
N ASN A 383 -14.99 15.63 24.62
CA ASN A 383 -15.17 16.37 25.88
C ASN A 383 -14.46 17.74 25.97
N ASP A 384 -13.63 18.09 24.98
CA ASP A 384 -12.92 19.36 24.83
C ASP A 384 -12.00 19.77 26.00
N ARG A 385 -11.46 18.79 26.74
CA ARG A 385 -10.51 19.04 27.86
C ARG A 385 -9.05 18.88 27.42
N ALA A 386 -8.30 19.98 27.46
CA ALA A 386 -6.89 20.05 27.06
C ALA A 386 -5.95 19.08 27.83
N ASP A 387 -6.24 18.77 29.10
CA ASP A 387 -5.45 17.78 29.85
C ASP A 387 -5.64 16.34 29.34
N ASP A 388 -6.81 16.00 28.76
CA ASP A 388 -7.04 14.68 28.17
C ASP A 388 -6.23 14.54 26.86
N TRP A 389 -6.10 15.63 26.08
CA TRP A 389 -5.19 15.71 24.92
C TRP A 389 -3.73 15.52 25.32
N LYS A 390 -3.29 16.12 26.43
CA LYS A 390 -1.95 15.93 27.00
C LYS A 390 -1.70 14.47 27.43
N ALA A 391 -2.71 13.79 27.99
CA ALA A 391 -2.63 12.37 28.31
C ALA A 391 -2.47 11.51 27.05
N ALA A 392 -3.26 11.74 26.00
CA ALA A 392 -3.16 11.05 24.71
C ALA A 392 -1.77 11.24 24.06
N ARG A 393 -1.30 12.49 23.96
CA ARG A 393 0.01 12.85 23.41
C ARG A 393 1.17 12.17 24.14
N SER A 394 1.05 11.97 25.45
CA SER A 394 2.08 11.27 26.23
C SER A 394 2.31 9.82 25.78
N TRP A 395 1.26 9.14 25.27
CA TRP A 395 1.37 7.78 24.74
C TRP A 395 1.97 7.73 23.34
N PHE A 396 1.68 8.72 22.48
CA PHE A 396 2.36 8.86 21.19
C PHE A 396 3.86 9.15 21.37
N ILE A 397 4.24 9.97 22.36
CA ILE A 397 5.65 10.21 22.71
C ILE A 397 6.33 8.94 23.25
N LYS A 398 5.67 8.16 24.12
CA LYS A 398 6.20 6.85 24.58
C LYS A 398 6.40 5.87 23.41
N ALA A 399 5.42 5.78 22.52
CA ALA A 399 5.47 4.93 21.33
C ALA A 399 6.66 5.31 20.42
N ASN A 400 6.89 6.62 20.23
CA ASN A 400 8.06 7.15 19.52
C ASN A 400 9.38 6.87 20.24
N HIS A 401 9.44 6.90 21.58
CA HIS A 401 10.67 6.53 22.30
C HIS A 401 10.99 5.03 22.24
N ALA A 402 9.98 4.18 22.07
CA ALA A 402 10.13 2.73 21.91
C ALA A 402 10.40 2.31 20.45
N ASP A 403 10.01 3.13 19.46
CA ASP A 403 10.36 2.96 18.05
C ASP A 403 10.46 4.33 17.33
N PRO A 404 11.65 4.99 17.36
CA PRO A 404 11.84 6.34 16.83
C PRO A 404 11.70 6.49 15.31
N ASP A 405 11.74 5.37 14.59
CA ASP A 405 11.68 5.32 13.14
C ASP A 405 10.34 4.75 12.63
N PHE A 406 9.33 4.58 13.50
CA PHE A 406 7.95 4.33 13.10
C PHE A 406 7.23 5.66 12.85
N ALA A 407 6.65 5.83 11.66
CA ALA A 407 5.98 7.08 11.31
C ALA A 407 4.70 7.34 12.11
N LEU A 408 3.94 6.29 12.45
CA LEU A 408 2.60 6.46 13.03
C LEU A 408 2.57 7.22 14.39
N PRO A 409 3.45 6.95 15.37
CA PRO A 409 3.57 7.79 16.58
C PRO A 409 3.75 9.29 16.28
N LEU A 410 4.55 9.62 15.26
CA LEU A 410 4.89 10.99 14.88
C LEU A 410 3.67 11.70 14.25
N VAL A 411 2.96 11.01 13.35
CA VAL A 411 1.75 11.52 12.69
C VAL A 411 0.64 11.77 13.71
N LEU A 412 0.33 10.78 14.57
CA LEU A 412 -0.71 10.92 15.60
C LEU A 412 -0.37 12.03 16.62
N TYR A 413 0.91 12.23 16.94
CA TYR A 413 1.32 13.34 17.80
C TYR A 413 1.05 14.70 17.12
N TYR A 414 1.32 14.86 15.82
CA TYR A 414 1.02 16.07 15.07
C TYR A 414 -0.49 16.31 14.90
N ASP A 415 -1.24 15.31 14.40
CA ASP A 415 -2.68 15.42 14.14
C ASP A 415 -3.50 15.71 15.40
N SER A 416 -3.01 15.30 16.58
CA SER A 416 -3.61 15.62 17.88
C SER A 416 -3.66 17.13 18.20
N TYR A 417 -2.89 17.98 17.52
CA TYR A 417 -2.99 19.44 17.67
C TYR A 417 -4.15 20.01 16.85
N ALA A 418 -4.24 19.64 15.57
CA ALA A 418 -5.36 20.05 14.71
C ALA A 418 -6.72 19.60 15.28
N ARG A 419 -6.81 18.35 15.78
CA ARG A 419 -8.01 17.79 16.43
C ARG A 419 -8.36 18.44 17.77
N ALA A 420 -7.46 19.22 18.36
CA ALA A 420 -7.69 20.00 19.59
C ALA A 420 -7.95 21.50 19.30
N GLY A 421 -8.00 21.92 18.03
CA GLY A 421 -8.03 23.34 17.66
C GLY A 421 -6.73 24.10 18.00
N GLU A 422 -5.66 23.39 18.35
CA GLU A 422 -4.40 23.97 18.81
C GLU A 422 -3.38 24.13 17.68
N LYS A 423 -2.49 25.13 17.79
CA LYS A 423 -1.32 25.22 16.93
C LYS A 423 -0.31 24.11 17.28
N PRO A 424 0.21 23.35 16.29
CA PRO A 424 1.28 22.37 16.52
C PRO A 424 2.49 22.93 17.28
N SER A 425 2.99 22.17 18.25
CA SER A 425 4.24 22.49 18.95
C SER A 425 5.44 22.36 18.01
N LYS A 426 6.58 22.99 18.36
CA LYS A 426 7.84 22.78 17.60
C LYS A 426 8.21 21.30 17.47
N GLY A 427 8.02 20.52 18.53
CA GLY A 427 8.26 19.07 18.51
C GLY A 427 7.30 18.31 17.59
N ALA A 428 6.03 18.74 17.51
CA ALA A 428 5.05 18.16 16.58
C ALA A 428 5.39 18.47 15.11
N VAL A 429 5.87 19.69 14.83
CA VAL A 429 6.38 20.06 13.50
C VAL A 429 7.62 19.22 13.15
N THR A 430 8.57 19.05 14.07
CA THR A 430 9.72 18.14 13.87
C THR A 430 9.25 16.69 13.64
N ALA A 431 8.20 16.25 14.34
CA ALA A 431 7.67 14.89 14.19
C ALA A 431 7.10 14.63 12.79
N ILE A 432 6.23 15.51 12.26
CA ILE A 432 5.67 15.31 10.90
C ILE A 432 6.74 15.46 9.81
N MET A 433 7.73 16.34 10.02
CA MET A 433 8.90 16.48 9.14
C MET A 433 9.84 15.27 9.16
N ARG A 434 9.84 14.46 10.23
CA ARG A 434 10.49 13.14 10.24
C ARG A 434 9.60 12.06 9.63
N ALA A 435 8.28 12.10 9.85
CA ALA A 435 7.35 11.11 9.30
C ALA A 435 7.42 11.03 7.76
N ILE A 436 7.52 12.16 7.05
CA ILE A 436 7.65 12.16 5.57
C ILE A 436 8.96 11.51 5.07
N GLN A 437 10.00 11.44 5.90
CA GLN A 437 11.26 10.73 5.58
C GLN A 437 11.15 9.21 5.79
N LEU A 438 10.19 8.77 6.59
CA LEU A 438 9.96 7.37 6.96
C LEU A 438 8.88 6.71 6.09
N VAL A 439 7.85 7.47 5.68
CA VAL A 439 6.77 7.03 4.78
C VAL A 439 6.51 8.04 3.64
N PRO A 440 7.51 8.32 2.77
CA PRO A 440 7.37 9.29 1.67
C PRO A 440 6.24 8.95 0.67
N GLN A 441 5.73 7.71 0.67
CA GLN A 441 4.57 7.30 -0.11
C GLN A 441 3.21 7.81 0.41
N SER A 442 3.08 8.21 1.69
CA SER A 442 1.77 8.59 2.25
C SER A 442 1.34 9.97 1.75
N THR A 443 0.14 10.00 1.17
CA THR A 443 -0.52 11.22 0.71
C THR A 443 -1.03 12.05 1.88
N HIS A 444 -1.51 11.46 2.99
CA HIS A 444 -1.82 12.19 4.23
C HIS A 444 -0.60 12.90 4.81
N VAL A 445 0.53 12.20 4.95
CA VAL A 445 1.75 12.79 5.52
C VAL A 445 2.30 13.90 4.63
N ARG A 446 2.28 13.73 3.30
CA ARG A 446 2.60 14.80 2.34
C ARG A 446 1.65 15.99 2.44
N PHE A 447 0.34 15.76 2.56
CA PHE A 447 -0.66 16.84 2.71
C PHE A 447 -0.41 17.65 3.98
N ASN A 448 -0.18 16.97 5.11
CA ASN A 448 0.13 17.58 6.39
C ASN A 448 1.44 18.39 6.39
N VAL A 449 2.53 17.85 5.85
CA VAL A 449 3.80 18.59 5.70
C VAL A 449 3.63 19.77 4.75
N GLY A 450 2.91 19.59 3.63
CA GLY A 450 2.58 20.67 2.71
C GLY A 450 1.83 21.81 3.39
N ARG A 451 0.79 21.50 4.17
CA ARG A 451 0.00 22.47 4.94
C ARG A 451 0.87 23.21 5.96
N GLN A 452 1.77 22.51 6.65
CA GLN A 452 2.72 23.12 7.58
C GLN A 452 3.70 24.08 6.87
N LEU A 453 4.19 23.72 5.69
CA LEU A 453 5.07 24.58 4.88
C LEU A 453 4.35 25.83 4.35
N VAL A 454 3.05 25.74 4.04
CA VAL A 454 2.24 26.93 3.71
C VAL A 454 2.06 27.85 4.94
N ILE A 455 1.85 27.28 6.14
CA ILE A 455 1.82 28.05 7.41
C ILE A 455 3.17 28.75 7.67
N GLU A 456 4.28 28.10 7.32
CA GLU A 456 5.65 28.65 7.41
C GLU A 456 6.03 29.54 6.21
N LYS A 457 5.13 29.67 5.23
CA LYS A 457 5.23 30.48 4.00
C LYS A 457 6.28 30.02 2.99
N ASP A 458 6.85 28.82 3.12
CA ASP A 458 7.63 28.18 2.06
C ASP A 458 6.71 27.50 1.03
N LEU A 459 6.07 28.34 0.21
CA LEU A 459 5.21 27.89 -0.89
C LEU A 459 5.99 27.07 -1.95
N THR A 460 7.32 27.21 -2.02
CA THR A 460 8.16 26.51 -3.01
C THR A 460 8.35 25.05 -2.61
N LEU A 461 8.69 24.80 -1.34
CA LEU A 461 8.80 23.44 -0.82
C LEU A 461 7.43 22.81 -0.61
N ALA A 462 6.42 23.57 -0.17
CA ALA A 462 5.04 23.08 -0.05
C ALA A 462 4.53 22.50 -1.38
N ARG A 463 4.68 23.25 -2.50
CA ARG A 463 4.27 22.79 -3.83
C ARG A 463 4.97 21.49 -4.25
N LYS A 464 6.26 21.34 -3.96
CA LYS A 464 7.03 20.11 -4.28
C LYS A 464 6.59 18.91 -3.44
N VAL A 465 6.39 19.09 -2.13
CA VAL A 465 5.91 18.04 -1.24
C VAL A 465 4.51 17.57 -1.63
N LEU A 466 3.63 18.51 -1.98
CA LEU A 466 2.23 18.30 -2.34
C LEU A 466 2.01 17.74 -3.76
N ALA A 467 2.97 17.87 -4.68
CA ALA A 467 2.75 17.50 -6.09
C ALA A 467 2.22 16.04 -6.28
N PRO A 468 2.75 15.00 -5.60
CA PRO A 468 2.20 13.65 -5.70
C PRO A 468 0.83 13.45 -5.03
N VAL A 469 0.32 14.43 -4.27
CA VAL A 469 -1.02 14.41 -3.67
C VAL A 469 -2.02 15.14 -4.57
N LEU A 470 -1.69 16.38 -4.95
CA LEU A 470 -2.56 17.27 -5.72
C LEU A 470 -2.88 16.75 -7.12
N PHE A 471 -1.97 15.96 -7.69
CA PHE A 471 -2.07 15.45 -9.06
C PHE A 471 -2.01 13.91 -9.13
N SER A 472 -2.42 13.21 -8.06
CA SER A 472 -2.47 11.73 -8.05
C SER A 472 -3.54 11.18 -9.01
N PRO A 473 -3.28 10.08 -9.74
CA PRO A 473 -4.26 9.37 -10.57
C PRO A 473 -5.60 9.08 -9.90
N HIS A 474 -5.57 8.71 -8.62
CA HIS A 474 -6.76 8.36 -7.84
C HIS A 474 -7.48 9.61 -7.31
N ASN A 475 -6.78 10.75 -7.25
CA ASN A 475 -7.32 12.06 -6.86
C ASN A 475 -7.82 12.90 -8.05
N ALA A 476 -7.66 12.43 -9.30
CA ALA A 476 -7.97 13.19 -10.53
C ALA A 476 -9.46 13.60 -10.72
N GLN A 477 -10.35 13.21 -9.80
CA GLN A 477 -11.75 13.66 -9.75
C GLN A 477 -12.08 14.51 -8.51
N ASN A 478 -11.09 14.85 -7.67
CA ASN A 478 -11.27 15.69 -6.50
C ASN A 478 -11.06 17.18 -6.86
N GLU A 479 -12.16 17.86 -7.19
CA GLU A 479 -12.20 19.27 -7.57
C GLU A 479 -11.55 20.20 -6.52
N SER A 480 -11.57 19.83 -5.24
CA SER A 480 -10.94 20.62 -4.17
C SER A 480 -9.41 20.60 -4.21
N LEU A 481 -8.80 19.47 -4.59
CA LEU A 481 -7.35 19.38 -4.77
C LEU A 481 -6.89 20.08 -6.05
N ALA A 482 -7.70 20.00 -7.12
CA ALA A 482 -7.47 20.79 -8.33
C ALA A 482 -7.52 22.31 -8.04
N LYS A 483 -8.41 22.76 -7.16
CA LYS A 483 -8.45 24.14 -6.66
C LYS A 483 -7.19 24.52 -5.86
N VAL A 484 -6.71 23.66 -4.97
CA VAL A 484 -5.44 23.90 -4.23
C VAL A 484 -4.26 23.99 -5.20
N ALA A 485 -4.20 23.12 -6.22
CA ALA A 485 -3.17 23.18 -7.26
C ALA A 485 -3.20 24.51 -8.04
N GLY A 486 -4.38 24.93 -8.52
CA GLY A 486 -4.54 26.20 -9.25
C GLY A 486 -4.07 27.41 -8.45
N LEU A 487 -4.33 27.45 -7.13
CA LEU A 487 -3.85 28.52 -6.25
C LEU A 487 -2.31 28.55 -6.11
N PHE A 488 -1.62 27.42 -6.26
CA PHE A 488 -0.16 27.37 -6.36
C PHE A 488 0.39 27.82 -7.73
N ASP A 489 -0.41 27.71 -8.81
CA ASP A 489 -0.06 28.22 -10.15
C ASP A 489 -0.29 29.74 -10.26
N GLU A 490 -1.42 30.21 -9.74
CA GLU A 490 -1.78 31.64 -9.63
C GLU A 490 -0.89 32.41 -8.65
N LYS A 491 -0.10 31.71 -7.82
CA LYS A 491 0.73 32.27 -6.74
C LYS A 491 -0.10 33.04 -5.70
N ALA A 492 -1.25 32.47 -5.34
CA ALA A 492 -2.14 33.00 -4.34
C ALA A 492 -1.48 33.11 -2.95
N SER A 493 -2.08 33.88 -2.04
CA SER A 493 -1.51 34.05 -0.70
C SER A 493 -1.60 32.74 0.12
N PRO A 494 -0.70 32.54 1.11
CA PRO A 494 -0.74 31.37 1.99
C PRO A 494 -2.12 31.17 2.66
N GLU A 495 -2.80 32.27 3.00
CA GLU A 495 -4.10 32.27 3.64
C GLU A 495 -5.22 31.77 2.70
N ALA A 496 -5.14 32.09 1.40
CA ALA A 496 -6.05 31.56 0.38
C ALA A 496 -5.81 30.07 0.11
N ILE A 497 -4.53 29.66 0.04
CA ILE A 497 -4.13 28.25 -0.12
C ILE A 497 -4.60 27.41 1.07
N LEU A 498 -4.35 27.86 2.31
CA LEU A 498 -4.81 27.16 3.53
C LEU A 498 -6.33 27.03 3.58
N LYS A 499 -7.08 28.08 3.21
CA LYS A 499 -8.55 28.00 3.14
C LYS A 499 -9.01 26.92 2.15
N ALA A 500 -8.36 26.80 0.99
CA ALA A 500 -8.69 25.75 0.02
C ALA A 500 -8.26 24.34 0.49
N MET A 501 -7.15 24.22 1.24
CA MET A 501 -6.74 22.95 1.86
C MET A 501 -7.69 22.51 2.96
N ASP A 502 -8.22 23.44 3.75
CA ASP A 502 -9.19 23.17 4.81
C ASP A 502 -10.58 22.85 4.24
N GLU A 503 -10.97 23.50 3.13
CA GLU A 503 -12.15 23.14 2.33
C GLU A 503 -12.04 21.77 1.65
N ALA A 504 -10.83 21.24 1.43
CA ALA A 504 -10.61 19.99 0.71
C ALA A 504 -10.90 18.71 1.52
N GLN A 505 -11.13 18.84 2.83
CA GLN A 505 -11.49 17.75 3.75
C GLN A 505 -10.68 16.46 3.54
N TRP A 506 -9.35 16.59 3.47
CA TRP A 506 -8.47 15.44 3.27
C TRP A 506 -8.39 14.57 4.54
N GLY A 507 -9.15 13.48 4.56
CA GLY A 507 -8.80 12.26 5.28
C GLY A 507 -8.33 11.19 4.29
N GLU A 508 -7.30 10.42 4.64
CA GLU A 508 -7.15 9.07 4.05
C GLU A 508 -8.41 8.26 4.41
N ALA A 509 -8.87 7.39 3.50
CA ALA A 509 -10.10 6.60 3.70
C ALA A 509 -9.90 5.56 4.82
N GLY A 510 -10.15 5.96 6.07
CA GLY A 510 -9.85 5.15 7.27
C GLY A 510 -10.20 5.76 8.63
N GLU A 511 -10.95 6.86 8.72
CA GLU A 511 -11.72 7.25 9.93
C GLU A 511 -13.23 7.08 9.68
#